data_AF-A0A1X1RPK6-F1
#
_entry.id   AF-A0A1X1RPK6-F1
#
_cell.length_a   1.000
_cell.length_b   1.000
_cell.length_c   1.000
_cell.angle_alpha   90.00
_cell.angle_beta   90.00
_cell.angle_gamma   90.00
#
_symmetry.space_group_name_H-M   'P 1'
#
loop_
_entity.id
_entity.type
_entity.pdbx_description
1 polymer ?
#
loop_
_entity_poly.entity_id
_entity_poly.type
_entity_poly.pdbx_seq_one_letter_code
_entity_poly.pdbx_strand_id
1 'polypeptide(L)'
;MTVCNERFVELARLLDFTDCRDLNPMVYLNDPLHLKHPTMLVIELLFIGGAVLFLVDAVRRLRRHGDPTYLGVWCAAIVYLIAMELPIYFPEPFHLDSIYRVIFIHNEFTIGFLYHRMPLYIVALYITMLYLAYAIIDRAGIFDRRHCAVIGAVAVGFTHHVFYEIFDHFGPQYRWWLWDYDLSLSHLTLKSVPLYSMMWCLLGPFAFTLVVRLLLVRKLTRGWSPASLAGWVALSGVLTTVVLAVLNTPVLVAIAASRGAAATAVLVGLFAIIVAFGAVTVWALLTTLAITPRHRGAEFWYACVYLVTFAALWAYALPEYLAAEHGVTARGTPIGSLPYALGCYAVAAVLLALVYRRTTPANVVQPPPPSHFTSSGVLSGRSPRQLGWRSRPSDVHSL
;
A
#
# COMPACT_ATOMS: atom_id res chain seq x y z
N MET A 1 -11.80 -13.94 26.50
CA MET A 1 -12.31 -13.44 25.21
C MET A 1 -13.74 -12.92 25.35
N THR A 2 -13.89 -11.73 25.93
CA THR A 2 -15.10 -10.95 25.75
C THR A 2 -15.05 -10.32 24.36
N VAL A 3 -15.61 -11.02 23.38
CA VAL A 3 -15.71 -10.58 21.97
C VAL A 3 -16.44 -9.24 21.86
N CYS A 4 -17.36 -8.95 22.79
CA CYS A 4 -18.02 -7.67 22.94
C CYS A 4 -17.77 -7.10 24.33
N ASN A 5 -16.86 -6.13 24.43
CA ASN A 5 -16.78 -5.27 25.59
C ASN A 5 -17.80 -4.12 25.46
N GLU A 6 -18.07 -3.42 26.56
CA GLU A 6 -19.10 -2.36 26.62
C GLU A 6 -18.86 -1.27 25.56
N ARG A 7 -17.60 -0.85 25.37
CA ARG A 7 -17.25 0.19 24.40
C ARG A 7 -17.49 -0.25 22.96
N PHE A 8 -17.21 -1.51 22.63
CA PHE A 8 -17.53 -2.06 21.32
C PHE A 8 -19.03 -2.00 21.05
N VAL A 9 -19.86 -2.41 22.03
CA VAL A 9 -21.33 -2.38 21.91
C VAL A 9 -21.83 -0.95 21.70
N GLU A 10 -21.26 0.01 22.41
CA GLU A 10 -21.62 1.43 22.26
C GLU A 10 -21.33 1.94 20.85
N LEU A 11 -20.11 1.72 20.34
CA LEU A 11 -19.74 2.11 18.99
C LEU A 11 -20.57 1.38 17.93
N ALA A 12 -20.84 0.08 18.15
CA ALA A 12 -21.63 -0.74 17.24
C ALA A 12 -23.06 -0.22 17.10
N ARG A 13 -23.69 0.24 18.20
CA ARG A 13 -25.01 0.89 18.14
C ARG A 13 -24.99 2.15 17.29
N LEU A 14 -23.90 2.94 17.30
CA LEU A 14 -23.77 4.13 16.47
C LEU A 14 -23.62 3.82 14.97
N LEU A 15 -23.21 2.59 14.63
CA LEU A 15 -23.15 2.08 13.25
C LEU A 15 -24.40 1.28 12.84
N ASP A 16 -25.43 1.21 13.70
CA ASP A 16 -26.65 0.40 13.48
C ASP A 16 -26.34 -1.10 13.25
N PHE A 17 -25.35 -1.62 13.96
CA PHE A 17 -24.79 -2.97 13.85
C PHE A 17 -25.67 -4.07 14.48
N THR A 18 -25.42 -5.33 14.10
CA THR A 18 -26.07 -6.53 14.65
C THR A 18 -25.76 -6.76 16.15
N ASP A 19 -26.70 -7.32 16.92
CA ASP A 19 -26.50 -7.62 18.35
C ASP A 19 -25.33 -8.60 18.55
N CYS A 20 -24.56 -8.39 19.61
CA CYS A 20 -23.35 -9.18 19.93
C CYS A 20 -23.60 -10.68 20.08
N ARG A 21 -24.86 -11.09 20.29
CA ARG A 21 -25.29 -12.49 20.39
C ARG A 21 -25.25 -13.23 19.06
N ASP A 22 -25.34 -12.52 17.94
CA ASP A 22 -25.46 -13.10 16.60
C ASP A 22 -24.18 -12.98 15.77
N LEU A 23 -23.06 -12.58 16.39
CA LEU A 23 -21.78 -12.43 15.70
C LEU A 23 -21.19 -13.77 15.29
N ASN A 24 -21.04 -13.99 13.99
CA ASN A 24 -20.36 -15.17 13.46
C ASN A 24 -18.84 -15.08 13.72
N PRO A 25 -18.24 -16.09 14.37
CA PRO A 25 -16.81 -16.07 14.71
C PRO A 25 -15.89 -16.06 13.48
N MET A 26 -16.33 -16.66 12.37
CA MET A 26 -15.47 -16.93 11.22
C MET A 26 -15.79 -16.03 10.04
N VAL A 27 -17.02 -16.10 9.52
CA VAL A 27 -17.45 -15.44 8.28
C VAL A 27 -18.92 -15.05 8.38
N TYR A 28 -19.26 -13.84 7.95
CA TYR A 28 -20.65 -13.43 7.71
C TYR A 28 -20.85 -13.03 6.25
N LEU A 29 -22.11 -13.14 5.82
CA LEU A 29 -22.57 -12.76 4.49
C LEU A 29 -23.85 -11.93 4.62
N ASN A 30 -23.81 -10.70 4.13
CA ASN A 30 -24.96 -9.82 4.01
C ASN A 30 -25.37 -9.69 2.55
N ASP A 31 -26.62 -9.29 2.31
CA ASP A 31 -27.08 -8.95 0.97
C ASP A 31 -26.43 -7.62 0.52
N PRO A 32 -25.66 -7.59 -0.59
CA PRO A 32 -24.99 -6.38 -1.06
C PRO A 32 -25.95 -5.24 -1.43
N LEU A 33 -27.22 -5.55 -1.72
CA LEU A 33 -28.24 -4.54 -2.08
C LEU A 33 -28.93 -3.93 -0.86
N HIS A 34 -28.76 -4.52 0.32
CA HIS A 34 -29.37 -4.07 1.57
C HIS A 34 -28.34 -3.59 2.61
N LEU A 35 -27.13 -3.22 2.16
CA LEU A 35 -26.16 -2.55 3.02
C LEU A 35 -26.72 -1.21 3.52
N LYS A 36 -26.23 -0.74 4.68
CA LYS A 36 -26.73 0.49 5.34
C LYS A 36 -26.64 1.74 4.46
N HIS A 37 -25.71 1.76 3.50
CA HIS A 37 -25.60 2.84 2.53
C HIS A 37 -25.03 2.33 1.20
N PRO A 38 -25.54 2.76 0.03
CA PRO A 38 -25.10 2.25 -1.27
C PRO A 38 -23.62 2.52 -1.58
N THR A 39 -23.03 3.57 -0.99
CA THR A 39 -21.60 3.88 -1.15
C THR A 39 -20.69 2.79 -0.56
N MET A 40 -21.20 1.97 0.36
CA MET A 40 -20.47 0.81 0.91
C MET A 40 -20.20 -0.23 -0.17
N LEU A 41 -21.21 -0.57 -0.98
CA LEU A 41 -21.04 -1.51 -2.09
C LEU A 41 -20.05 -0.96 -3.13
N VAL A 42 -20.11 0.35 -3.41
CA VAL A 42 -19.20 1.00 -4.37
C VAL A 42 -17.73 0.79 -3.95
N ILE A 43 -17.39 1.04 -2.70
CA ILE A 43 -16.00 0.87 -2.25
C ILE A 43 -15.60 -0.58 -2.09
N GLU A 44 -16.55 -1.45 -1.76
CA GLU A 44 -16.28 -2.88 -1.65
C GLU A 44 -15.87 -3.43 -3.03
N LEU A 45 -16.63 -3.10 -4.06
CA LEU A 45 -16.31 -3.47 -5.44
C LEU A 45 -14.99 -2.84 -5.92
N LEU A 46 -14.73 -1.58 -5.57
CA LEU A 46 -13.50 -0.89 -5.94
C LEU A 46 -12.26 -1.62 -5.39
N PHE A 47 -12.21 -1.86 -4.08
CA PHE A 47 -11.04 -2.48 -3.45
C PHE A 47 -10.92 -3.97 -3.74
N ILE A 48 -12.01 -4.74 -3.72
CA ILE A 48 -11.97 -6.17 -4.10
C ILE A 48 -11.55 -6.31 -5.57
N GLY A 49 -12.11 -5.49 -6.46
CA GLY A 49 -11.73 -5.44 -7.87
C GLY A 49 -10.25 -5.11 -8.05
N GLY A 50 -9.72 -4.15 -7.30
CA GLY A 50 -8.30 -3.79 -7.28
C GLY A 50 -7.41 -4.95 -6.82
N ALA A 51 -7.77 -5.63 -5.73
CA ALA A 51 -7.00 -6.74 -5.19
C ALA A 51 -6.92 -7.91 -6.19
N VAL A 52 -8.04 -8.24 -6.85
CA VAL A 52 -8.10 -9.26 -7.91
C VAL A 52 -7.29 -8.83 -9.13
N LEU A 53 -7.45 -7.58 -9.58
CA LEU A 53 -6.72 -7.03 -10.72
C LEU A 53 -5.21 -7.11 -10.51
N PHE A 54 -4.72 -6.74 -9.32
CA PHE A 54 -3.29 -6.79 -9.00
C PHE A 54 -2.77 -8.20 -8.78
N LEU A 55 -3.58 -9.13 -8.30
CA LEU A 55 -3.22 -10.54 -8.30
C LEU A 55 -3.02 -11.06 -9.73
N VAL A 56 -3.96 -10.74 -10.63
CA VAL A 56 -3.86 -11.12 -12.04
C VAL A 56 -2.64 -10.48 -12.70
N ASP A 57 -2.36 -9.20 -12.43
CA ASP A 57 -1.15 -8.51 -12.91
C ASP A 57 0.14 -9.18 -12.39
N ALA A 58 0.22 -9.45 -11.08
CA ALA A 58 1.37 -10.11 -10.45
C ALA A 58 1.63 -11.52 -11.02
N VAL A 59 0.57 -12.33 -11.16
CA VAL A 59 0.67 -13.68 -11.76
C VAL A 59 1.10 -13.61 -13.22
N ARG A 60 0.57 -12.65 -14.00
CA ARG A 60 0.97 -12.45 -15.40
C ARG A 60 2.45 -12.07 -15.51
N ARG A 61 2.95 -11.19 -14.64
CA ARG A 61 4.37 -10.80 -14.61
C ARG A 61 5.27 -11.98 -14.26
N LEU A 62 4.88 -12.76 -13.26
CA LEU A 62 5.60 -13.97 -12.90
C LEU A 62 5.68 -14.94 -14.09
N ARG A 63 4.56 -15.19 -14.78
CA ARG A 63 4.53 -16.13 -15.91
C ARG A 63 5.29 -15.64 -17.15
N ARG A 64 5.28 -14.34 -17.43
CA ARG A 64 5.89 -13.78 -18.66
C ARG A 64 7.35 -13.40 -18.49
N HIS A 65 7.74 -12.93 -17.31
CA HIS A 65 9.07 -12.37 -17.05
C HIS A 65 9.84 -13.12 -15.98
N GLY A 66 9.25 -14.14 -15.34
CA GLY A 66 9.89 -14.89 -14.27
C GLY A 66 10.11 -14.08 -12.99
N ASP A 67 9.48 -12.91 -12.85
CA ASP A 67 9.65 -12.00 -11.71
C ASP A 67 8.57 -12.24 -10.63
N PRO A 68 8.91 -12.82 -9.48
CA PRO A 68 7.98 -13.07 -8.38
C PRO A 68 7.72 -11.85 -7.50
N THR A 69 8.41 -10.72 -7.73
CA THR A 69 8.41 -9.55 -6.83
C THR A 69 7.01 -9.06 -6.50
N TYR A 70 6.19 -8.83 -7.52
CA TYR A 70 4.84 -8.28 -7.34
C TYR A 70 3.87 -9.27 -6.68
N LEU A 71 4.05 -10.57 -6.92
CA LEU A 71 3.30 -11.60 -6.20
C LEU A 71 3.72 -11.64 -4.73
N GLY A 72 5.02 -11.51 -4.46
CA GLY A 72 5.55 -11.38 -3.12
C GLY A 72 5.02 -10.15 -2.37
N VAL A 73 4.95 -8.99 -3.04
CA VAL A 73 4.33 -7.76 -2.50
C VAL A 73 2.86 -8.00 -2.15
N TRP A 74 2.09 -8.58 -3.09
CA TRP A 74 0.67 -8.88 -2.88
C TRP A 74 0.43 -9.80 -1.69
N CYS A 75 1.18 -10.91 -1.59
CA CYS A 75 1.06 -11.84 -0.48
C CYS A 75 1.61 -11.26 0.84
N ALA A 76 2.69 -10.49 0.80
CA ALA A 76 3.26 -9.87 2.00
C ALA A 76 2.30 -8.84 2.61
N ALA A 77 1.50 -8.14 1.79
CA ALA A 77 0.45 -7.24 2.28
C ALA A 77 -0.60 -7.98 3.12
N ILE A 78 -0.98 -9.20 2.72
CA ILE A 78 -1.90 -10.06 3.49
C ILE A 78 -1.26 -10.49 4.82
N VAL A 79 -0.01 -10.94 4.78
CA VAL A 79 0.68 -11.34 6.02
C VAL A 79 0.83 -10.15 6.96
N TYR A 80 1.21 -8.98 6.44
CA TYR A 80 1.30 -7.74 7.20
C TYR A 80 -0.03 -7.37 7.85
N LEU A 81 -1.13 -7.38 7.09
CA LEU A 81 -2.48 -7.18 7.59
C LEU A 81 -2.78 -8.14 8.75
N ILE A 82 -2.64 -9.45 8.55
CA ILE A 82 -2.97 -10.46 9.57
C ILE A 82 -2.10 -10.28 10.82
N ALA A 83 -0.80 -10.07 10.64
CA ALA A 83 0.14 -9.89 11.75
C ALA A 83 -0.14 -8.64 12.58
N MET A 84 -0.82 -7.66 12.00
CA MET A 84 -1.08 -6.36 12.62
C MET A 84 -2.52 -6.25 13.15
N GLU A 85 -3.53 -6.53 12.31
CA GLU A 85 -4.95 -6.37 12.66
C GLU A 85 -5.39 -7.38 13.73
N LEU A 86 -4.84 -8.60 13.73
CA LEU A 86 -5.28 -9.62 14.68
C LEU A 86 -4.97 -9.22 16.13
N PRO A 87 -3.77 -8.71 16.47
CA PRO A 87 -3.51 -8.08 17.77
C PRO A 87 -4.37 -6.85 18.08
N ILE A 88 -4.72 -6.03 17.09
CA ILE A 88 -5.55 -4.84 17.30
C ILE A 88 -7.01 -5.21 17.61
N TYR A 89 -7.59 -6.16 16.89
CA TYR A 89 -8.97 -6.60 17.11
C TYR A 89 -9.12 -7.48 18.35
N PHE A 90 -8.09 -8.27 18.67
CA PHE A 90 -8.09 -9.20 19.81
C PHE A 90 -6.86 -8.93 20.67
N PRO A 91 -6.84 -7.88 21.49
CA PRO A 91 -5.65 -7.50 22.26
C PRO A 91 -5.41 -8.40 23.49
N GLU A 92 -6.46 -8.97 24.08
CA GLU A 92 -6.41 -9.80 25.31
C GLU A 92 -5.48 -11.02 25.19
N PRO A 93 -5.52 -11.85 24.12
CA PRO A 93 -4.58 -12.97 23.93
C PRO A 93 -3.11 -12.56 23.80
N PHE A 94 -2.83 -11.30 23.44
CA PHE A 94 -1.47 -10.78 23.29
C PHE A 94 -1.02 -9.97 24.52
N HIS A 95 -1.83 -9.90 25.58
CA HIS A 95 -1.60 -9.06 26.75
C HIS A 95 -1.42 -7.57 26.42
N LEU A 96 -2.16 -7.10 25.40
CA LEU A 96 -2.11 -5.72 24.91
C LEU A 96 -3.37 -4.93 25.28
N ASP A 97 -4.27 -5.48 26.09
CA ASP A 97 -5.55 -4.89 26.50
C ASP A 97 -5.41 -3.59 27.31
N SER A 98 -4.25 -3.37 27.94
CA SER A 98 -3.89 -2.10 28.59
C SER A 98 -3.49 -0.99 27.60
N ILE A 99 -3.14 -1.34 26.36
CA ILE A 99 -2.60 -0.44 25.33
C ILE A 99 -3.61 -0.24 24.20
N TYR A 100 -4.16 -1.33 23.68
CA TYR A 100 -5.13 -1.34 22.59
C TYR A 100 -6.52 -1.62 23.15
N ARG A 101 -7.27 -0.53 23.38
CA ARG A 101 -8.74 -0.58 23.48
C ARG A 101 -9.33 -0.60 22.07
N VAL A 102 -10.66 -0.66 21.96
CA VAL A 102 -11.36 -0.59 20.66
C VAL A 102 -11.03 0.75 19.99
N ILE A 103 -10.06 0.76 19.07
CA ILE A 103 -9.55 1.98 18.44
C ILE A 103 -10.59 2.57 17.49
N PHE A 104 -11.21 1.70 16.72
CA PHE A 104 -12.28 1.99 15.77
C PHE A 104 -13.00 0.69 15.44
N ILE A 105 -14.17 0.82 14.81
CA ILE A 105 -14.93 -0.33 14.28
C ILE A 105 -15.40 -0.03 12.86
N HIS A 106 -15.50 -1.07 12.04
CA HIS A 106 -16.11 -0.98 10.72
C HIS A 106 -17.60 -1.27 10.78
N ASN A 107 -18.33 -0.77 9.78
CA ASN A 107 -19.70 -1.20 9.53
C ASN A 107 -19.73 -2.60 8.89
N GLU A 108 -20.91 -3.19 8.76
CA GLU A 108 -21.10 -4.52 8.18
C GLU A 108 -21.26 -4.39 6.66
N PHE A 109 -20.28 -4.91 5.92
CA PHE A 109 -20.26 -4.93 4.45
C PHE A 109 -20.88 -6.24 3.93
N THR A 110 -20.69 -6.58 2.65
CA THR A 110 -21.26 -7.82 2.09
C THR A 110 -20.62 -9.06 2.69
N ILE A 111 -19.29 -9.05 2.83
CA ILE A 111 -18.50 -10.16 3.36
C ILE A 111 -17.60 -9.63 4.47
N GLY A 112 -17.49 -10.35 5.58
CA GLY A 112 -16.46 -10.08 6.57
C GLY A 112 -16.19 -11.24 7.50
N PHE A 113 -15.22 -11.02 8.38
CA PHE A 113 -14.57 -12.05 9.19
C PHE A 113 -14.46 -11.62 10.66
N LEU A 114 -14.00 -12.55 11.51
CA LEU A 114 -13.49 -12.27 12.86
C LEU A 114 -14.53 -11.54 13.74
N TYR A 115 -15.66 -12.18 14.01
CA TYR A 115 -16.75 -11.58 14.80
C TYR A 115 -17.23 -10.23 14.24
N HIS A 116 -17.33 -10.19 12.92
CA HIS A 116 -17.76 -9.04 12.12
C HIS A 116 -16.85 -7.81 12.18
N ARG A 117 -15.64 -7.94 12.74
CA ARG A 117 -14.69 -6.83 12.92
C ARG A 117 -13.89 -6.50 11.66
N MET A 118 -13.70 -7.49 10.78
CA MET A 118 -12.84 -7.35 9.60
C MET A 118 -13.62 -7.60 8.31
N PRO A 119 -14.25 -6.58 7.73
CA PRO A 119 -14.83 -6.67 6.40
C PRO A 119 -13.80 -7.07 5.33
N LEU A 120 -14.23 -7.83 4.32
CA LEU A 120 -13.36 -8.26 3.21
C LEU A 120 -12.78 -7.08 2.44
N TYR A 121 -13.52 -5.96 2.32
CA TYR A 121 -13.00 -4.77 1.65
C TYR A 121 -11.75 -4.21 2.35
N ILE A 122 -11.58 -4.39 3.67
CA ILE A 122 -10.39 -3.95 4.40
C ILE A 122 -9.18 -4.81 4.04
N VAL A 123 -9.37 -6.13 3.98
CA VAL A 123 -8.34 -7.04 3.48
C VAL A 123 -7.91 -6.61 2.07
N ALA A 124 -8.89 -6.34 1.20
CA ALA A 124 -8.65 -5.89 -0.16
C ALA A 124 -8.02 -4.49 -0.24
N LEU A 125 -8.36 -3.57 0.67
CA LEU A 125 -7.80 -2.23 0.76
C LEU A 125 -6.30 -2.30 1.03
N TYR A 126 -5.86 -3.08 2.02
CA TYR A 126 -4.43 -3.21 2.34
C TYR A 126 -3.62 -3.70 1.14
N ILE A 127 -4.11 -4.77 0.51
CA ILE A 127 -3.49 -5.32 -0.70
C ILE A 127 -3.40 -4.24 -1.79
N THR A 128 -4.53 -3.62 -2.08
CA THR A 128 -4.68 -2.75 -3.24
C THR A 128 -3.89 -1.47 -3.08
N MET A 129 -3.98 -0.81 -1.94
CA MET A 129 -3.32 0.47 -1.71
C MET A 129 -1.80 0.31 -1.59
N LEU A 130 -1.31 -0.71 -0.89
CA LEU A 130 0.12 -1.01 -0.81
C LEU A 130 0.68 -1.37 -2.18
N TYR A 131 0.00 -2.23 -2.93
CA TYR A 131 0.42 -2.61 -4.28
C TYR A 131 0.40 -1.41 -5.23
N LEU A 132 -0.66 -0.60 -5.20
CA LEU A 132 -0.81 0.58 -6.05
C LEU A 132 0.33 1.57 -5.81
N ALA A 133 0.55 1.95 -4.56
CA ALA A 133 1.60 2.91 -4.20
C ALA A 133 3.00 2.37 -4.56
N TYR A 134 3.27 1.09 -4.25
CA TYR A 134 4.52 0.43 -4.65
C TYR A 134 4.72 0.43 -6.16
N ALA A 135 3.70 0.05 -6.93
CA ALA A 135 3.76 -0.05 -8.37
C ALA A 135 3.95 1.33 -9.03
N ILE A 136 3.23 2.37 -8.59
CA ILE A 136 3.40 3.75 -9.08
C ILE A 136 4.86 4.20 -8.95
N ILE A 137 5.46 3.99 -7.77
CA ILE A 137 6.84 4.40 -7.47
C ILE A 137 7.86 3.56 -8.22
N ASP A 138 7.62 2.25 -8.36
CA ASP A 138 8.47 1.38 -9.16
C ASP A 138 8.43 1.78 -10.64
N ARG A 139 7.25 2.07 -11.20
CA ARG A 139 7.12 2.55 -12.59
C ARG A 139 7.78 3.89 -12.82
N ALA A 140 7.85 4.75 -11.81
CA ALA A 140 8.57 6.02 -11.87
C ALA A 140 10.11 5.87 -11.85
N GLY A 141 10.64 4.65 -11.69
CA GLY A 141 12.07 4.35 -11.74
C GLY A 141 12.85 4.73 -10.48
N ILE A 142 12.16 5.09 -9.38
CA ILE A 142 12.83 5.52 -8.13
C ILE A 142 13.67 4.39 -7.53
N PHE A 143 13.23 3.15 -7.70
CA PHE A 143 13.95 1.99 -7.20
C PHE A 143 15.24 1.63 -7.97
N ASP A 144 15.56 2.35 -9.05
CA ASP A 144 16.76 2.08 -9.87
C ASP A 144 18.00 2.89 -9.38
N ARG A 145 17.84 3.73 -8.34
CA ARG A 145 18.90 4.63 -7.83
C ARG A 145 19.81 3.99 -6.76
N ARG A 146 20.98 4.61 -6.55
CA ARG A 146 21.82 4.39 -5.35
C ARG A 146 21.02 4.87 -4.12
N HIS A 147 20.77 4.00 -3.14
CA HIS A 147 19.81 4.16 -2.02
C HIS A 147 18.31 3.97 -2.33
N CYS A 148 18.00 3.17 -3.35
CA CYS A 148 16.64 2.87 -3.81
C CYS A 148 15.64 2.45 -2.72
N ALA A 149 16.06 1.70 -1.69
CA ALA A 149 15.14 1.14 -0.71
C ALA A 149 14.52 2.21 0.20
N VAL A 150 15.33 3.11 0.78
CA VAL A 150 14.83 4.12 1.75
C VAL A 150 14.08 5.22 1.03
N ILE A 151 14.66 5.82 -0.01
CA ILE A 151 14.01 6.89 -0.78
C ILE A 151 12.72 6.37 -1.43
N GLY A 152 12.76 5.16 -2.00
CA GLY A 152 11.58 4.53 -2.56
C GLY A 152 10.53 4.21 -1.49
N ALA A 153 10.92 3.78 -0.28
CA ALA A 153 9.98 3.60 0.83
C ALA A 153 9.32 4.92 1.25
N VAL A 154 10.08 6.03 1.32
CA VAL A 154 9.52 7.37 1.61
C VAL A 154 8.50 7.74 0.53
N ALA A 155 8.84 7.52 -0.74
CA ALA A 155 7.96 7.80 -1.86
C ALA A 155 6.70 6.94 -1.87
N VAL A 156 6.80 5.66 -1.49
CA VAL A 156 5.62 4.78 -1.36
C VAL A 156 4.76 5.18 -0.17
N GLY A 157 5.36 5.51 0.98
CA GLY A 157 4.66 6.05 2.14
C GLY A 157 3.84 7.28 1.77
N PHE A 158 4.47 8.27 1.15
CA PHE A 158 3.80 9.49 0.70
C PHE A 158 2.71 9.21 -0.35
N THR A 159 3.01 8.37 -1.35
CA THR A 159 2.03 8.02 -2.40
C THR A 159 0.82 7.31 -1.80
N HIS A 160 1.02 6.36 -0.90
CA HIS A 160 -0.07 5.69 -0.22
C HIS A 160 -0.91 6.69 0.58
N HIS A 161 -0.26 7.55 1.37
CA HIS A 161 -0.92 8.60 2.14
C HIS A 161 -1.82 9.49 1.25
N VAL A 162 -1.31 10.03 0.14
CA VAL A 162 -2.15 10.90 -0.71
C VAL A 162 -3.33 10.18 -1.37
N PHE A 163 -3.22 8.88 -1.68
CA PHE A 163 -4.40 8.14 -2.14
C PHE A 163 -5.34 7.83 -0.96
N TYR A 164 -4.80 7.34 0.16
CA TYR A 164 -5.58 6.88 1.31
C TYR A 164 -6.40 8.00 1.96
N GLU A 165 -5.84 9.20 2.10
CA GLU A 165 -6.52 10.33 2.74
C GLU A 165 -7.75 10.84 1.97
N ILE A 166 -7.85 10.56 0.66
CA ILE A 166 -9.06 10.84 -0.14
C ILE A 166 -10.22 9.96 0.34
N PHE A 167 -9.91 8.71 0.69
CA PHE A 167 -10.84 7.73 1.24
C PHE A 167 -11.12 7.97 2.73
N ASP A 168 -10.08 8.23 3.52
CA ASP A 168 -10.18 8.29 4.99
C ASP A 168 -11.02 9.51 5.45
N HIS A 169 -10.88 10.65 4.75
CA HIS A 169 -11.72 11.82 5.01
C HIS A 169 -13.16 11.69 4.50
N PHE A 170 -13.47 10.69 3.69
CA PHE A 170 -14.83 10.44 3.20
C PHE A 170 -15.61 9.51 4.13
N GLY A 171 -14.97 8.42 4.58
CA GLY A 171 -15.65 7.30 5.24
C GLY A 171 -16.49 7.64 6.48
N PRO A 172 -16.01 8.49 7.43
CA PRO A 172 -16.77 8.83 8.62
C PRO A 172 -18.14 9.46 8.33
N GLN A 173 -18.25 10.30 7.28
CA GLN A 173 -19.50 10.96 6.90
C GLN A 173 -20.60 9.94 6.54
N TYR A 174 -20.22 8.78 5.99
CA TYR A 174 -21.13 7.72 5.55
C TYR A 174 -21.09 6.47 6.43
N ARG A 175 -20.51 6.57 7.63
CA ARG A 175 -20.44 5.48 8.60
C ARG A 175 -19.85 4.19 8.03
N TRP A 176 -18.81 4.29 7.20
CA TRP A 176 -18.05 3.11 6.76
C TRP A 176 -17.26 2.50 7.92
N TRP A 177 -16.78 3.36 8.81
CA TRP A 177 -16.21 3.04 10.12
C TRP A 177 -16.45 4.20 11.08
N LEU A 178 -16.18 3.95 12.36
CA LEU A 178 -16.25 4.94 13.42
C LEU A 178 -15.02 4.82 14.32
N TRP A 179 -14.32 5.94 14.50
CA TRP A 179 -13.23 6.05 15.47
C TRP A 179 -13.77 6.21 16.89
N ASP A 180 -13.06 5.62 17.86
CA ASP A 180 -13.26 5.94 19.27
C ASP A 180 -12.50 7.23 19.60
N TYR A 181 -13.18 8.37 19.59
CA TYR A 181 -12.57 9.69 19.87
C TYR A 181 -12.22 9.92 21.34
N ASP A 182 -12.68 9.05 22.26
CA ASP A 182 -12.39 9.17 23.69
C ASP A 182 -11.02 8.60 24.05
N LEU A 183 -10.34 7.94 23.10
CA LEU A 183 -9.00 7.44 23.28
C LEU A 183 -7.95 8.56 23.18
N SER A 184 -6.95 8.46 24.05
CA SER A 184 -5.80 9.39 24.05
C SER A 184 -5.00 9.36 22.74
N LEU A 185 -5.12 8.33 21.92
CA LEU A 185 -4.45 8.24 20.62
C LEU A 185 -5.22 8.90 19.48
N SER A 186 -6.54 9.11 19.62
CA SER A 186 -7.43 9.59 18.56
C SER A 186 -7.95 11.01 18.77
N HIS A 187 -7.72 11.60 19.94
CA HIS A 187 -8.21 12.95 20.29
C HIS A 187 -7.65 14.08 19.41
N LEU A 188 -6.45 13.92 18.82
CA LEU A 188 -5.93 14.88 17.85
C LEU A 188 -6.41 14.51 16.46
N THR A 189 -7.27 15.36 15.89
CA THR A 189 -7.88 15.11 14.59
C THR A 189 -7.67 16.25 13.60
N LEU A 190 -7.62 15.91 12.32
CA LEU A 190 -7.97 16.82 11.24
C LEU A 190 -9.43 16.58 10.89
N LYS A 191 -10.33 17.43 11.41
CA LYS A 191 -11.79 17.23 11.32
C LYS A 191 -12.18 15.87 11.93
N SER A 192 -12.82 14.98 11.18
CA SER A 192 -13.22 13.65 11.66
C SER A 192 -12.10 12.60 11.68
N VAL A 193 -10.93 12.88 11.10
CA VAL A 193 -9.85 11.90 10.93
C VAL A 193 -8.74 12.12 11.96
N PRO A 194 -8.43 11.12 12.81
CA PRO A 194 -7.30 11.22 13.74
C PRO A 194 -5.95 11.35 13.05
N LEU A 195 -5.06 12.21 13.56
CA LEU A 195 -3.67 12.32 13.09
C LEU A 195 -2.92 10.98 13.23
N TYR A 196 -3.31 10.16 14.20
CA TYR A 196 -2.80 8.79 14.32
C TYR A 196 -3.08 7.96 13.06
N SER A 197 -4.29 8.02 12.48
CA SER A 197 -4.63 7.37 11.21
C SER A 197 -3.73 7.88 10.08
N MET A 198 -3.58 9.20 9.99
CA MET A 198 -2.77 9.85 8.95
C MET A 198 -1.28 9.46 9.02
N MET A 199 -0.74 9.29 10.23
CA MET A 199 0.63 8.79 10.41
C MET A 199 0.73 7.30 10.15
N TRP A 200 -0.27 6.52 10.54
CA TRP A 200 -0.33 5.10 10.28
C TRP A 200 -0.33 4.80 8.77
N CYS A 201 -1.14 5.52 8.01
CA CYS A 201 -1.23 5.39 6.55
C CYS A 201 0.02 5.89 5.82
N LEU A 202 0.87 6.71 6.45
CA LEU A 202 2.15 7.17 5.91
C LEU A 202 3.30 6.19 6.26
N LEU A 203 3.41 5.84 7.54
CA LEU A 203 4.53 5.07 8.09
C LEU A 203 4.40 3.57 7.85
N GLY A 204 3.17 3.03 7.79
CA GLY A 204 2.92 1.62 7.49
C GLY A 204 3.46 1.21 6.10
N PRO A 205 3.05 1.89 5.01
CA PRO A 205 3.57 1.61 3.67
C PRO A 205 5.06 1.91 3.51
N PHE A 206 5.58 2.90 4.23
CA PHE A 206 7.02 3.15 4.33
C PHE A 206 7.75 1.94 4.93
N ALA A 207 7.32 1.47 6.10
CA ALA A 207 7.89 0.31 6.79
C ALA A 207 7.81 -0.94 5.91
N PHE A 208 6.62 -1.19 5.34
CA PHE A 208 6.34 -2.31 4.45
C PHE A 208 7.30 -2.32 3.27
N THR A 209 7.40 -1.20 2.57
CA THR A 209 8.26 -1.07 1.39
C THR A 209 9.73 -1.24 1.76
N LEU A 210 10.18 -0.64 2.86
CA LEU A 210 11.55 -0.76 3.33
C LEU A 210 11.91 -2.22 3.58
N VAL A 211 11.08 -2.94 4.34
CA VAL A 211 11.29 -4.37 4.66
C VAL A 211 11.27 -5.22 3.40
N VAL A 212 10.24 -5.06 2.55
CA VAL A 212 10.10 -5.81 1.30
C VAL A 212 11.28 -5.57 0.36
N ARG A 213 11.75 -4.33 0.22
CA ARG A 213 12.90 -4.01 -0.64
C ARG A 213 14.21 -4.57 -0.10
N LEU A 214 14.42 -4.48 1.22
CA LEU A 214 15.66 -4.93 1.86
C LEU A 214 15.76 -6.46 1.96
N LEU A 215 14.64 -7.14 2.16
CA LEU A 215 14.58 -8.59 2.35
C LEU A 215 14.04 -9.30 1.11
N LEU A 216 12.75 -9.18 0.83
CA LEU A 216 12.05 -9.94 -0.21
C LEU A 216 12.65 -9.71 -1.59
N VAL A 217 12.63 -8.49 -2.11
CA VAL A 217 13.09 -8.18 -3.48
C VAL A 217 14.57 -8.47 -3.63
N ARG A 218 15.37 -8.05 -2.64
CA ARG A 218 16.82 -8.25 -2.64
C ARG A 218 17.20 -9.74 -2.67
N LYS A 219 16.41 -10.62 -2.04
CA LYS A 219 16.68 -12.07 -2.01
C LYS A 219 16.17 -12.75 -3.27
N LEU A 220 14.95 -12.44 -3.72
CA LEU A 220 14.36 -13.05 -4.92
C LEU A 220 15.14 -12.75 -6.20
N THR A 221 15.76 -11.56 -6.29
CA THR A 221 16.66 -11.17 -7.39
C THR A 221 17.94 -11.99 -7.47
N ARG A 222 18.35 -12.70 -6.40
CA ARG A 222 19.48 -13.65 -6.43
C ARG A 222 19.08 -15.07 -6.84
N GLY A 223 17.80 -15.28 -7.14
CA GLY A 223 17.20 -16.59 -7.38
C GLY A 223 16.11 -16.89 -6.35
N TRP A 224 15.12 -17.68 -6.76
CA TRP A 224 13.98 -18.01 -5.93
C TRP A 224 13.42 -19.40 -6.24
N SER A 225 12.81 -19.98 -5.21
CA SER A 225 11.90 -21.12 -5.28
C SER A 225 10.58 -20.78 -4.60
N PRO A 226 9.48 -21.52 -4.84
CA PRO A 226 8.20 -21.30 -4.16
C PRO A 226 8.33 -21.30 -2.62
N ALA A 227 9.14 -22.20 -2.07
CA ALA A 227 9.39 -22.26 -0.64
C ALA A 227 10.13 -21.01 -0.12
N SER A 228 11.17 -20.55 -0.83
CA SER A 228 11.87 -19.32 -0.44
C SER A 228 10.96 -18.09 -0.55
N LEU A 229 10.08 -18.04 -1.55
CA LEU A 229 9.13 -16.95 -1.73
C LEU A 229 8.17 -16.90 -0.54
N ALA A 230 7.57 -18.04 -0.19
CA ALA A 230 6.68 -18.14 0.97
C ALA A 230 7.38 -17.70 2.27
N GLY A 231 8.63 -18.15 2.49
CA GLY A 231 9.42 -17.75 3.66
C GLY A 231 9.71 -16.25 3.72
N TRP A 232 10.13 -15.64 2.60
CA TRP A 232 10.40 -14.19 2.55
C TRP A 232 9.14 -13.34 2.63
N VAL A 233 8.02 -13.81 2.08
CA VAL A 233 6.69 -13.21 2.24
C VAL A 233 6.30 -13.19 3.71
N ALA A 234 6.35 -14.34 4.37
CA ALA A 234 6.00 -14.48 5.78
C ALA A 234 6.86 -13.57 6.66
N LEU A 235 8.19 -13.65 6.49
CA LEU A 235 9.12 -12.83 7.27
C LEU A 235 8.92 -11.33 7.02
N SER A 236 8.71 -10.92 5.77
CA SER A 236 8.55 -9.50 5.44
C SER A 236 7.25 -8.94 6.01
N GLY A 237 6.15 -9.68 5.93
CA GLY A 237 4.87 -9.25 6.51
C GLY A 237 4.94 -9.09 8.03
N VAL A 238 5.49 -10.09 8.74
CA VAL A 238 5.62 -10.04 10.21
C VAL A 238 6.60 -8.95 10.65
N LEU A 239 7.78 -8.85 10.00
CA LEU A 239 8.77 -7.85 10.37
C LEU A 239 8.30 -6.42 10.08
N THR A 240 7.44 -6.24 9.07
CA THR A 240 6.81 -4.93 8.81
C THR A 240 6.06 -4.43 10.04
N THR A 241 5.28 -5.28 10.71
CA THR A 241 4.54 -4.90 11.93
C THR A 241 5.48 -4.46 13.05
N VAL A 242 6.63 -5.15 13.22
CA VAL A 242 7.64 -4.76 14.22
C VAL A 242 8.28 -3.41 13.88
N VAL A 243 8.68 -3.21 12.61
CA VAL A 243 9.27 -1.95 12.17
C VAL A 243 8.27 -0.80 12.32
N LEU A 244 7.01 -1.03 11.95
CA LEU A 244 5.95 -0.05 12.12
C LEU A 244 5.74 0.29 13.60
N ALA A 245 5.66 -0.70 14.48
CA ALA A 245 5.49 -0.46 15.91
C ALA A 245 6.61 0.44 16.47
N VAL A 246 7.86 0.21 16.07
CA VAL A 246 9.00 1.06 16.46
C VAL A 246 8.85 2.49 15.92
N LEU A 247 8.50 2.64 14.64
CA LEU A 247 8.35 3.96 14.00
C LEU A 247 7.15 4.74 14.56
N ASN A 248 6.07 4.05 14.90
CA ASN A 248 4.86 4.67 15.43
C ASN A 248 4.97 5.01 16.92
N THR A 249 5.77 4.29 17.71
CA THR A 249 5.86 4.53 19.17
C THR A 249 6.12 6.01 19.52
N PRO A 250 7.09 6.72 18.92
CA PRO A 250 7.28 8.15 19.18
C PRO A 250 6.06 9.01 18.83
N VAL A 251 5.35 8.68 17.74
CA VAL A 251 4.12 9.36 17.32
C VAL A 251 3.01 9.15 18.35
N LEU A 252 2.78 7.90 18.79
CA LEU A 252 1.77 7.60 19.81
C LEU A 252 2.07 8.33 21.12
N VAL A 253 3.32 8.30 21.58
CA VAL A 253 3.74 8.98 22.82
C VAL A 253 3.52 10.49 22.70
N ALA A 254 3.94 11.08 21.58
CA ALA A 254 3.77 12.51 21.34
C ALA A 254 2.29 12.92 21.34
N ILE A 255 1.43 12.17 20.64
CA ILE A 255 -0.01 12.43 20.62
C ILE A 255 -0.58 12.28 22.04
N ALA A 256 -0.39 11.12 22.68
CA ALA A 256 -1.01 10.80 23.96
C ALA A 256 -0.65 11.81 25.07
N ALA A 257 0.59 12.31 25.09
CA ALA A 257 1.08 13.28 26.06
C ALA A 257 0.69 14.74 25.74
N SER A 258 0.19 15.02 24.54
CA SER A 258 -0.03 16.40 24.10
C SER A 258 -1.33 17.00 24.64
N ARG A 259 -1.27 18.22 25.16
CA ARG A 259 -2.42 19.03 25.59
C ARG A 259 -2.15 20.51 25.31
N GLY A 260 -3.20 21.30 25.07
CA GLY A 260 -3.07 22.75 24.86
C GLY A 260 -2.03 23.13 23.80
N ALA A 261 -1.08 24.01 24.13
CA ALA A 261 -0.04 24.45 23.20
C ALA A 261 0.87 23.31 22.68
N ALA A 262 1.10 22.27 23.50
CA ALA A 262 1.87 21.11 23.07
C ALA A 262 1.14 20.30 21.98
N ALA A 263 -0.19 20.26 21.99
CA ALA A 263 -0.98 19.63 20.94
C ALA A 263 -0.79 20.33 19.59
N THR A 264 -0.76 21.66 19.57
CA THR A 264 -0.46 22.43 18.36
C THR A 264 0.94 22.12 17.83
N ALA A 265 1.95 22.04 18.71
CA ALA A 265 3.31 21.71 18.31
C ALA A 265 3.42 20.29 17.73
N VAL A 266 2.77 19.31 18.35
CA VAL A 266 2.72 17.92 17.84
C VAL A 266 2.03 17.89 16.48
N LEU A 267 0.87 18.55 16.33
CA LEU A 267 0.17 18.65 15.06
C LEU A 267 1.10 19.20 13.96
N VAL A 268 1.74 20.35 14.21
CA VAL A 268 2.66 20.98 13.25
C VAL A 268 3.81 20.04 12.90
N GLY A 269 4.39 19.35 13.91
CA GLY A 269 5.46 18.38 13.70
C GLY A 269 5.05 17.21 12.80
N LEU A 270 3.87 16.63 13.04
CA LEU A 270 3.36 15.52 12.22
C LEU A 270 3.05 15.96 10.77
N PHE A 271 2.50 17.14 10.57
CA PHE A 271 2.35 17.71 9.21
C PHE A 271 3.70 17.99 8.55
N ALA A 272 4.70 18.47 9.30
CA ALA A 272 6.05 18.67 8.78
C ALA A 272 6.67 17.35 8.30
N ILE A 273 6.40 16.22 8.96
CA ILE A 273 6.82 14.89 8.51
C ILE A 273 6.15 14.53 7.17
N ILE A 274 4.84 14.72 7.03
CA ILE A 274 4.12 14.48 5.76
C ILE A 274 4.74 15.33 4.64
N VAL A 275 4.97 16.63 4.91
CA VAL A 275 5.57 17.56 3.94
C VAL A 275 6.99 17.13 3.56
N ALA A 276 7.80 16.69 4.52
CA ALA A 276 9.15 16.19 4.26
C ALA A 276 9.12 14.93 3.37
N PHE A 277 8.21 14.00 3.64
CA PHE A 277 7.98 12.82 2.80
C PHE A 277 7.61 13.23 1.36
N GLY A 278 6.71 14.21 1.22
CA GLY A 278 6.33 14.77 -0.08
C GLY A 278 7.51 15.42 -0.81
N ALA A 279 8.29 16.24 -0.11
CA ALA A 279 9.46 16.93 -0.69
C ALA A 279 10.52 15.93 -1.19
N VAL A 280 10.82 14.89 -0.40
CA VAL A 280 11.73 13.80 -0.80
C VAL A 280 11.18 13.05 -2.01
N THR A 281 9.87 12.80 -2.05
CA THR A 281 9.20 12.13 -3.17
C THR A 281 9.32 12.95 -4.46
N VAL A 282 9.01 14.24 -4.40
CA VAL A 282 9.12 15.15 -5.56
C VAL A 282 10.56 15.23 -6.04
N TRP A 283 11.52 15.41 -5.13
CA TRP A 283 12.94 15.41 -5.48
C TRP A 283 13.35 14.10 -6.16
N ALA A 284 12.96 12.95 -5.60
CA ALA A 284 13.26 11.64 -6.17
C ALA A 284 12.69 11.52 -7.59
N LEU A 285 11.44 11.94 -7.81
CA LEU A 285 10.80 11.94 -9.13
C LEU A 285 11.52 12.85 -10.12
N LEU A 286 11.94 14.05 -9.72
CA LEU A 286 12.68 14.97 -10.60
C LEU A 286 14.04 14.39 -11.00
N THR A 287 14.71 13.69 -10.09
CA THR A 287 16.02 13.09 -10.39
C THR A 287 15.95 11.81 -11.25
N THR A 288 14.76 11.24 -11.46
CA THR A 288 14.55 10.07 -12.35
C THR A 288 14.05 10.46 -13.74
N LEU A 289 14.05 11.75 -14.10
CA LEU A 289 13.58 12.24 -15.40
C LEU A 289 14.33 11.66 -16.61
N ALA A 290 15.59 11.23 -16.43
CA ALA A 290 16.42 10.69 -17.51
C ALA A 290 16.34 9.15 -17.67
N ILE A 291 15.50 8.47 -16.89
CA ILE A 291 15.39 6.99 -16.94
C ILE A 291 14.45 6.56 -18.07
N THR A 292 14.77 5.44 -18.72
CA THR A 292 14.02 4.88 -19.84
C THR A 292 12.55 4.59 -19.45
N PRO A 293 11.57 4.95 -20.31
CA PRO A 293 10.16 4.70 -20.03
C PRO A 293 9.83 3.22 -19.80
N ARG A 294 9.06 2.92 -18.74
CA ARG A 294 8.54 1.56 -18.45
C ARG A 294 7.14 1.39 -19.04
N HIS A 295 6.65 0.17 -19.26
CA HIS A 295 5.25 0.01 -19.72
C HIS A 295 4.24 0.39 -18.63
N ARG A 296 3.07 0.93 -19.02
CA ARG A 296 1.94 1.07 -18.08
C ARG A 296 1.34 -0.30 -17.78
N GLY A 297 1.17 -0.60 -16.49
CA GLY A 297 0.43 -1.78 -16.03
C GLY A 297 -0.98 -1.45 -15.54
N ALA A 298 -1.57 -2.43 -14.87
CA ALA A 298 -2.90 -2.32 -14.28
C ALA A 298 -3.01 -1.21 -13.22
N GLU A 299 -1.91 -0.87 -12.55
CA GLU A 299 -1.81 0.18 -11.53
C GLU A 299 -2.28 1.55 -12.04
N PHE A 300 -1.93 1.89 -13.28
CA PHE A 300 -2.29 3.19 -13.87
C PHE A 300 -3.81 3.32 -14.04
N TRP A 301 -4.43 2.29 -14.63
CA TRP A 301 -5.86 2.30 -14.89
C TRP A 301 -6.67 2.19 -13.60
N TYR A 302 -6.21 1.38 -12.65
CA TYR A 302 -6.82 1.32 -11.33
C TYR A 302 -6.78 2.68 -10.62
N ALA A 303 -5.64 3.39 -10.65
CA ALA A 303 -5.53 4.73 -10.08
C ALA A 303 -6.50 5.73 -10.73
N CYS A 304 -6.68 5.68 -12.05
CA CYS A 304 -7.70 6.49 -12.73
C CYS A 304 -9.11 6.17 -12.23
N VAL A 305 -9.47 4.87 -12.18
CA VAL A 305 -10.80 4.43 -11.71
C VAL A 305 -11.03 4.83 -10.26
N TYR A 306 -10.01 4.68 -9.40
CA TYR A 306 -10.04 5.12 -8.01
C TYR A 306 -10.36 6.61 -7.91
N LEU A 307 -9.58 7.47 -8.59
CA LEU A 307 -9.77 8.92 -8.55
C LEU A 307 -11.16 9.32 -9.07
N VAL A 308 -11.60 8.78 -10.20
CA VAL A 308 -12.94 9.05 -10.75
C VAL A 308 -14.04 8.62 -9.78
N THR A 309 -13.89 7.45 -9.15
CA THR A 309 -14.86 6.94 -8.17
C THR A 309 -14.95 7.87 -6.97
N PHE A 310 -13.81 8.29 -6.41
CA PHE A 310 -13.81 9.21 -5.27
C PHE A 310 -14.27 10.61 -5.64
N ALA A 311 -14.01 11.11 -6.86
CA ALA A 311 -14.60 12.36 -7.32
C ALA A 311 -16.13 12.29 -7.37
N ALA A 312 -16.69 11.19 -7.88
CA ALA A 312 -18.13 10.96 -7.89
C ALA A 312 -18.71 10.86 -6.47
N LEU A 313 -18.04 10.14 -5.56
CA LEU A 313 -18.43 10.03 -4.16
C LEU A 313 -18.40 11.38 -3.45
N TRP A 314 -17.31 12.14 -3.56
CA TRP A 314 -17.21 13.48 -2.97
C TRP A 314 -18.22 14.47 -3.56
N ALA A 315 -18.51 14.40 -4.87
CA ALA A 315 -19.57 15.19 -5.50
C ALA A 315 -20.95 14.84 -4.94
N TYR A 316 -21.24 13.55 -4.75
CA TYR A 316 -22.47 13.07 -4.11
C TYR A 316 -22.59 13.55 -2.65
N ALA A 317 -21.47 13.62 -1.93
CA ALA A 317 -21.41 14.04 -0.54
C ALA A 317 -21.47 15.55 -0.31
N LEU A 318 -21.21 16.33 -1.35
CA LEU A 318 -21.03 17.77 -1.26
C LEU A 318 -22.24 18.52 -0.69
N PRO A 319 -23.51 18.21 -1.04
CA PRO A 319 -24.67 18.90 -0.48
C PRO A 319 -24.75 18.75 1.05
N GLU A 320 -24.60 17.52 1.55
CA GLU A 320 -24.61 17.27 3.01
C GLU A 320 -23.38 17.83 3.70
N TYR A 321 -22.22 17.80 3.05
CA TYR A 321 -20.98 18.37 3.57
C TYR A 321 -21.12 19.89 3.76
N LEU A 322 -21.72 20.59 2.79
CA LEU A 322 -21.94 22.04 2.84
C LEU A 322 -23.05 22.44 3.81
N ALA A 323 -24.05 21.57 4.02
CA ALA A 323 -25.12 21.77 4.99
C ALA A 323 -24.72 21.40 6.43
N ALA A 324 -23.53 20.84 6.64
CA ALA A 324 -23.10 20.40 7.95
C ALA A 324 -22.87 21.60 8.90
N GLU A 325 -23.46 21.52 10.09
CA GLU A 325 -23.29 22.53 11.14
C GLU A 325 -22.27 22.03 12.15
N HIS A 326 -21.32 22.90 12.53
CA HIS A 326 -20.25 22.56 13.49
C HIS A 326 -19.46 21.29 13.11
N GLY A 327 -19.39 20.96 11.81
CA GLY A 327 -18.70 19.77 11.31
C GLY A 327 -19.49 18.46 11.41
N VAL A 328 -20.80 18.52 11.64
CA VAL A 328 -21.69 17.36 11.74
C VAL A 328 -22.82 17.50 10.74
N THR A 329 -23.11 16.44 9.97
CA THR A 329 -24.22 16.41 9.02
C THR A 329 -25.57 16.30 9.74
N ALA A 330 -26.68 16.53 9.02
CA ALA A 330 -28.03 16.28 9.54
C ALA A 330 -28.27 14.81 9.99
N ARG A 331 -27.44 13.86 9.52
CA ARG A 331 -27.47 12.44 9.92
C ARG A 331 -26.65 12.16 11.19
N GLY A 332 -26.11 13.19 11.83
CA GLY A 332 -25.28 13.09 13.03
C GLY A 332 -23.88 12.52 12.77
N THR A 333 -23.40 12.57 11.52
CA THR A 333 -22.06 12.04 11.18
C THR A 333 -21.03 13.16 11.05
N PRO A 334 -19.81 12.97 11.56
CA PRO A 334 -18.76 13.98 11.45
C PRO A 334 -18.20 14.01 10.02
N ILE A 335 -17.97 15.22 9.49
CA ILE A 335 -17.38 15.40 8.15
C ILE A 335 -15.85 15.41 8.20
N GLY A 336 -15.21 14.95 7.13
CA GLY A 336 -13.76 15.07 6.96
C GLY A 336 -13.31 16.47 6.54
N SER A 337 -12.05 16.57 6.09
CA SER A 337 -11.47 17.82 5.60
C SER A 337 -11.46 17.82 4.06
N LEU A 338 -12.47 18.45 3.45
CA LEU A 338 -12.53 18.59 2.00
C LEU A 338 -11.28 19.29 1.40
N PRO A 339 -10.74 20.39 1.98
CA PRO A 339 -9.53 21.03 1.45
C PRO A 339 -8.33 20.09 1.42
N TYR A 340 -8.19 19.26 2.46
CA TYR A 340 -7.09 18.31 2.55
C TYR A 340 -7.26 17.16 1.54
N ALA A 341 -8.46 16.59 1.44
CA ALA A 341 -8.78 15.57 0.45
C ALA A 341 -8.57 16.09 -1.00
N LEU A 342 -8.95 17.34 -1.30
CA LEU A 342 -8.68 17.97 -2.59
C LEU A 342 -7.19 18.16 -2.86
N GLY A 343 -6.41 18.55 -1.85
CA GLY A 343 -4.94 18.63 -1.95
C GLY A 343 -4.33 17.27 -2.28
N CYS A 344 -4.75 16.22 -1.57
CA CYS A 344 -4.35 14.84 -1.84
C CYS A 344 -4.76 14.39 -3.25
N TYR A 345 -5.97 14.74 -3.71
CA TYR A 345 -6.46 14.46 -5.05
C TYR A 345 -5.58 15.13 -6.13
N ALA A 346 -5.23 16.40 -5.94
CA ALA A 346 -4.35 17.14 -6.85
C ALA A 346 -2.96 16.50 -6.93
N VAL A 347 -2.37 16.14 -5.78
CA VAL A 347 -1.06 15.47 -5.74
C VAL A 347 -1.12 14.09 -6.40
N ALA A 348 -2.15 13.28 -6.10
CA ALA A 348 -2.34 11.97 -6.73
C ALA A 348 -2.48 12.09 -8.26
N ALA A 349 -3.22 13.08 -8.75
CA ALA A 349 -3.35 13.36 -10.18
C ALA A 349 -2.01 13.76 -10.83
N VAL A 350 -1.21 14.59 -10.15
CA VAL A 350 0.14 14.95 -10.62
C VAL A 350 1.06 13.73 -10.67
N LEU A 351 1.07 12.89 -9.63
CA LEU A 351 1.85 11.65 -9.62
C LEU A 351 1.46 10.74 -10.78
N LEU A 352 0.16 10.60 -11.04
CA LEU A 352 -0.35 9.78 -12.14
C LEU A 352 0.01 10.35 -13.52
N ALA A 353 -0.07 11.67 -13.69
CA ALA A 353 0.36 12.35 -14.91
C ALA A 353 1.86 12.19 -15.16
N LEU A 354 2.68 12.21 -14.11
CA LEU A 354 4.12 11.93 -14.21
C LEU A 354 4.39 10.49 -14.64
N VAL A 355 3.70 9.51 -14.04
CA VAL A 355 3.80 8.10 -14.48
C VAL A 355 3.35 7.95 -15.94
N TYR A 356 2.22 8.55 -16.33
CA TYR A 356 1.72 8.51 -17.71
C TYR A 356 2.75 8.99 -18.72
N ARG A 357 3.36 10.15 -18.47
CA ARG A 357 4.40 10.74 -19.34
C ARG A 357 5.65 9.88 -19.43
N ARG A 358 5.94 9.08 -18.41
CA ARG A 358 7.14 8.24 -18.29
C ARG A 358 6.90 6.80 -18.70
N THR A 359 5.75 6.48 -19.26
CA THR A 359 5.40 5.10 -19.56
C THR A 359 4.78 4.91 -20.94
N THR A 360 5.25 3.90 -21.65
CA THR A 360 4.74 3.53 -22.98
C THR A 360 3.53 2.60 -22.86
N PRO A 361 2.59 2.64 -23.82
CA PRO A 361 1.55 1.63 -23.92
C PRO A 361 2.18 0.23 -24.05
N ALA A 362 1.61 -0.78 -23.40
CA ALA A 362 2.11 -2.16 -23.42
C ALA A 362 2.07 -2.82 -24.82
N ASN A 363 1.35 -2.23 -25.79
CA ASN A 363 1.14 -2.79 -27.13
C ASN A 363 2.16 -2.33 -28.18
N VAL A 364 3.19 -1.56 -27.82
CA VAL A 364 4.27 -1.24 -28.76
C VAL A 364 5.28 -2.38 -28.74
N VAL A 365 5.11 -3.35 -29.66
CA VAL A 365 6.10 -4.38 -29.96
C VAL A 365 7.40 -3.67 -30.33
N GLN A 366 8.46 -3.83 -29.52
CA GLN A 366 9.79 -3.41 -29.97
C GLN A 366 10.19 -4.31 -31.15
N PRO A 367 10.66 -3.74 -32.28
CA PRO A 367 11.25 -4.55 -33.33
C PRO A 367 12.44 -5.32 -32.73
N PRO A 368 12.63 -6.59 -33.12
CA PRO A 368 13.76 -7.37 -32.61
C PRO A 368 15.07 -6.61 -32.92
N PRO A 369 16.06 -6.66 -32.00
CA PRO A 369 17.36 -6.05 -32.25
C PRO A 369 17.93 -6.64 -33.55
N PRO A 370 18.61 -5.83 -34.38
CA PRO A 370 19.19 -6.32 -35.63
C PRO A 370 20.13 -7.47 -35.32
N SER A 371 19.81 -8.65 -35.85
CA SER A 371 20.70 -9.81 -35.79
C SER A 371 21.98 -9.46 -36.52
N HIS A 372 23.08 -9.29 -35.79
CA HIS A 372 24.41 -9.34 -36.38
C HIS A 372 24.59 -10.74 -36.96
N PHE A 373 24.41 -10.86 -38.28
CA PHE A 373 24.80 -12.04 -39.04
C PHE A 373 26.32 -12.18 -38.94
N THR A 374 26.80 -13.04 -38.05
CA THR A 374 28.15 -13.58 -38.15
C THR A 374 28.13 -14.65 -39.25
N SER A 375 28.66 -14.30 -40.41
CA SER A 375 28.99 -15.25 -41.47
C SER A 375 30.18 -16.11 -41.02
N SER A 376 29.93 -17.34 -40.59
CA SER A 376 30.97 -18.35 -40.46
C SER A 376 30.40 -19.74 -40.62
N GLY A 377 30.79 -20.40 -41.72
CA GLY A 377 30.68 -21.84 -41.88
C GLY A 377 30.01 -22.25 -43.18
N VAL A 378 30.81 -22.63 -44.18
CA VAL A 378 30.91 -23.99 -44.74
C VAL A 378 31.68 -23.89 -46.05
N LEU A 379 32.93 -24.35 -46.08
CA LEU A 379 33.49 -25.04 -47.23
C LEU A 379 34.46 -26.12 -46.75
N SER A 380 34.06 -27.36 -47.03
CA SER A 380 34.72 -28.61 -46.77
C SER A 380 35.86 -28.89 -47.76
N GLY A 381 36.94 -29.48 -47.25
CA GLY A 381 37.64 -30.57 -47.95
C GLY A 381 38.82 -30.19 -48.83
N ARG A 382 40.04 -30.42 -48.32
CA ARG A 382 41.10 -31.24 -48.96
C ARG A 382 42.39 -31.24 -48.10
N SER A 383 42.81 -32.43 -47.72
CA SER A 383 44.19 -32.88 -47.40
C SER A 383 44.62 -33.77 -48.60
N PRO A 384 45.91 -34.04 -48.95
CA PRO A 384 47.10 -34.15 -48.08
C PRO A 384 48.48 -33.68 -48.65
N ARG A 385 49.51 -33.60 -47.78
CA ARG A 385 50.97 -33.91 -47.99
C ARG A 385 51.78 -33.26 -46.85
N GLN A 386 52.34 -34.02 -45.90
CA GLN A 386 53.68 -34.67 -45.86
C GLN A 386 54.91 -33.75 -45.76
N LEU A 387 55.88 -34.23 -44.96
CA LEU A 387 57.22 -33.72 -44.59
C LEU A 387 57.23 -32.63 -43.48
N GLY A 388 58.00 -32.70 -42.39
CA GLY A 388 59.08 -33.58 -41.96
C GLY A 388 60.12 -32.76 -41.17
N TRP A 389 60.59 -33.28 -40.03
CA TRP A 389 61.92 -33.01 -39.42
C TRP A 389 62.27 -31.61 -38.84
N ARG A 390 62.36 -31.47 -37.50
CA ARG A 390 63.63 -31.39 -36.70
C ARG A 390 63.44 -30.85 -35.27
N SER A 391 64.10 -31.60 -34.38
CA SER A 391 64.64 -31.36 -33.03
C SER A 391 64.98 -29.92 -32.55
N ARG A 392 64.75 -29.73 -31.23
CA ARG A 392 65.41 -28.87 -30.19
C ARG A 392 66.93 -28.59 -30.41
N PRO A 393 67.62 -27.62 -29.72
CA PRO A 393 67.44 -27.23 -28.29
C PRO A 393 67.77 -25.77 -27.84
N SER A 394 67.48 -25.52 -26.56
CA SER A 394 68.11 -24.65 -25.51
C SER A 394 68.88 -23.36 -25.84
N ASP A 395 68.56 -22.28 -25.10
CA ASP A 395 69.45 -21.52 -24.16
C ASP A 395 68.77 -20.17 -23.82
N VAL A 396 68.44 -19.87 -22.55
CA VAL A 396 69.25 -19.19 -21.53
C VAL A 396 69.86 -17.86 -22.03
N HIS A 397 69.28 -16.73 -21.60
CA HIS A 397 70.01 -15.66 -20.91
C HIS A 397 69.07 -14.58 -20.33
N SER A 398 69.34 -14.29 -19.05
CA SER A 398 69.09 -13.11 -18.22
C SER A 398 69.01 -11.74 -18.92
N LEU A 399 68.02 -10.94 -18.54
CA LEU A 399 68.17 -9.71 -17.71
C LEU A 399 66.84 -9.34 -17.06
#